data_AF-A0A137QPI5-F1
#
_entry.id   AF-A0A137QPI5-F1
#
_cell.length_a   1.000
_cell.length_b   1.000
_cell.length_c   1.000
_cell.angle_alpha   90.00
_cell.angle_beta   90.00
_cell.angle_gamma   90.00
#
_symmetry.space_group_name_H-M   'P 1'
#
loop_
_entity.id
_entity.type
_entity.pdbx_description
1 polymer ?
#
loop_
_entity_poly.entity_id
_entity_poly.type
_entity_poly.pdbx_seq_one_letter_code
_entity_poly.pdbx_strand_id
1 'polypeptide(L)'
;PPPDLVDSFEEYEVEKIIKHKGTPQSMKYLIRWKGYSPSDDTWEWENDLEYSGKLLRKYKDANKLPQDNAGTRFKPTKQKYRTQKS
;
A
#
# COMPACT_ATOMS: atom_id res chain seq x y z
N PRO A 1 -32.02 -1.05 14.01
CA PRO A 1 -30.59 -1.44 13.89
C PRO A 1 -29.76 -0.30 13.26
N PRO A 2 -28.68 0.16 13.92
CA PRO A 2 -27.71 1.02 13.23
C PRO A 2 -27.08 0.19 12.10
N PRO A 3 -26.84 0.78 10.92
CA PRO A 3 -26.27 0.06 9.80
C PRO A 3 -24.90 -0.44 10.21
N ASP A 4 -24.69 -1.75 10.07
CA ASP A 4 -23.38 -2.37 10.15
C ASP A 4 -22.45 -1.56 9.24
N LEU A 5 -21.51 -0.85 9.88
CA LEU A 5 -20.35 -0.29 9.22
C LEU A 5 -19.54 -1.50 8.74
N VAL A 6 -19.98 -2.10 7.64
CA VAL A 6 -19.21 -3.13 6.96
C VAL A 6 -17.87 -2.48 6.70
N ASP A 7 -16.83 -3.17 7.15
CA ASP A 7 -15.44 -2.80 7.01
C ASP A 7 -15.07 -2.84 5.51
N SER A 8 -15.64 -1.94 4.71
CA SER A 8 -15.52 -1.91 3.25
C SER A 8 -14.17 -1.32 2.88
N PHE A 9 -13.10 -1.95 3.33
CA PHE A 9 -11.81 -1.81 2.68
C PHE A 9 -11.92 -2.51 1.34
N GLU A 10 -11.99 -1.70 0.28
CA GLU A 10 -11.97 -2.23 -1.08
C GLU A 10 -10.56 -2.73 -1.37
N GLU A 11 -10.42 -4.05 -1.45
CA GLU A 11 -9.18 -4.72 -1.82
C GLU A 11 -9.04 -4.67 -3.35
N TYR A 12 -7.99 -4.00 -3.82
CA TYR A 12 -7.69 -3.93 -5.25
C TYR A 12 -6.49 -4.82 -5.59
N GLU A 13 -6.53 -5.52 -6.72
CA GLU A 13 -5.41 -6.34 -7.17
C GLU A 13 -4.23 -5.47 -7.61
N VAL A 14 -3.07 -5.66 -6.98
CA VAL A 14 -1.81 -5.02 -7.39
C VAL A 14 -1.25 -5.71 -8.64
N GLU A 15 -1.02 -4.95 -9.71
CA GLU A 15 -0.30 -5.42 -10.89
C GLU A 15 1.21 -5.44 -10.63
N LYS A 16 1.76 -4.32 -10.14
CA LYS A 16 3.20 -4.16 -9.87
C LYS A 16 3.51 -2.96 -8.98
N ILE A 17 4.67 -3.02 -8.34
CA ILE A 17 5.30 -1.87 -7.67
C ILE A 17 6.17 -1.14 -8.68
N ILE A 18 5.89 0.14 -8.87
CA ILE A 18 6.55 1.00 -9.87
C ILE A 18 7.80 1.63 -9.29
N LYS A 19 7.67 2.27 -8.13
CA LYS A 19 8.71 3.08 -7.48
C LYS A 19 8.57 2.98 -5.96
N HIS A 20 9.62 3.34 -5.24
CA HIS A 20 9.59 3.57 -3.80
C HIS A 20 10.15 4.96 -3.48
N LYS A 21 9.77 5.52 -2.33
CA LYS A 21 10.34 6.76 -1.79
C LYS A 21 10.24 6.78 -0.27
N GLY A 22 11.05 7.64 0.35
CA GLY A 22 11.07 7.84 1.79
C GLY A 22 12.29 7.22 2.46
N THR A 23 12.29 7.23 3.79
CA THR A 23 13.31 6.56 4.60
C THR A 23 12.90 5.10 4.80
N PRO A 24 13.83 4.20 5.18
CA PRO A 24 13.49 2.82 5.52
C PRO A 24 12.32 2.73 6.52
N GLN A 25 12.29 3.62 7.51
CA GLN A 25 11.26 3.68 8.55
C GLN A 25 9.89 4.22 8.06
N SER A 26 9.85 4.91 6.92
CA SER A 26 8.65 5.59 6.40
C SER A 26 8.59 5.45 4.89
N MET A 27 8.73 4.20 4.41
CA MET A 27 8.78 3.90 3.00
C MET A 27 7.37 3.80 2.41
N LYS A 28 7.17 4.48 1.27
CA LYS A 28 5.98 4.35 0.44
C LYS A 28 6.34 3.73 -0.89
N TYR A 29 5.38 3.01 -1.47
CA TYR A 29 5.50 2.37 -2.77
C TYR A 29 4.41 2.87 -3.70
N LEU A 30 4.79 3.17 -4.93
CA LEU A 30 3.86 3.53 -5.99
C LEU A 30 3.31 2.25 -6.62
N ILE A 31 2.01 2.06 -6.52
CA ILE A 31 1.30 0.85 -6.92
C ILE A 31 0.61 1.06 -8.25
N ARG A 32 0.84 0.15 -9.19
CA ARG A 32 -0.02 -0.02 -10.36
C ARG A 32 -1.12 -1.00 -10.00
N TRP A 33 -2.35 -0.57 -10.14
CA TRP A 33 -3.53 -1.42 -9.96
C TRP A 33 -3.87 -2.15 -11.25
N LYS A 34 -4.19 -3.43 -11.13
CA LYS A 34 -4.52 -4.27 -12.29
C LYS A 34 -5.82 -3.81 -12.93
N GLY A 35 -5.80 -3.60 -14.24
CA GLY A 35 -6.96 -3.09 -14.98
C GLY A 35 -7.15 -1.57 -14.89
N TYR A 36 -6.26 -0.85 -14.19
CA TYR A 36 -6.27 0.60 -14.11
C TYR A 36 -5.12 1.23 -14.89
N SER A 37 -5.29 2.50 -15.20
CA SER A 37 -4.32 3.29 -15.94
C SER A 37 -3.17 3.76 -15.03
N PRO A 38 -2.00 4.12 -15.58
CA PRO A 38 -0.93 4.75 -14.82
C PRO A 38 -1.35 6.03 -14.07
N SER A 39 -2.41 6.71 -14.49
CA SER A 39 -2.95 7.88 -13.79
C SER A 39 -3.65 7.54 -12.48
N ASP A 40 -4.04 6.29 -12.28
CA ASP A 40 -4.64 5.81 -11.04
C ASP A 40 -3.58 5.22 -10.09
N ASP A 41 -2.29 5.30 -10.42
CA ASP A 41 -1.21 4.81 -9.56
C ASP A 41 -1.17 5.59 -8.24
N THR A 42 -1.19 4.88 -7.10
CA THR A 42 -1.21 5.49 -5.76
C THR A 42 0.02 5.15 -4.93
N TRP A 43 0.37 6.04 -3.99
CA TRP A 43 1.48 5.83 -3.05
C TRP A 43 0.97 5.20 -1.75
N GLU A 44 1.12 3.87 -1.63
CA GLU A 44 0.71 3.11 -0.44
C GLU A 44 1.88 2.93 0.54
N TRP A 45 1.54 2.82 1.83
CA TRP A 45 2.53 2.46 2.84
C TRP A 45 2.87 0.98 2.78
N GLU A 46 4.06 0.63 3.29
CA GLU A 46 4.46 -0.76 3.38
C GLU A 46 3.43 -1.65 4.11
N ASN A 47 2.87 -1.14 5.20
CA ASN A 47 1.86 -1.84 6.00
C ASN A 47 0.54 -2.04 5.25
N ASP A 48 0.21 -1.16 4.29
CA ASP A 48 -0.99 -1.31 3.47
C ASP A 48 -0.80 -2.38 2.38
N LEU A 49 0.45 -2.76 2.09
CA LEU A 49 0.83 -3.76 1.09
C LEU A 49 1.06 -5.15 1.68
N GLU A 50 0.70 -5.37 2.95
CA GLU A 50 0.87 -6.65 3.64
C GLU A 50 0.17 -7.79 2.88
N TYR A 51 -0.98 -7.50 2.26
CA TYR A 51 -1.71 -8.44 1.36
C TYR A 51 -0.95 -8.78 0.07
N SER A 52 0.02 -7.97 -0.31
CA SER A 52 0.87 -8.11 -1.51
C SER A 52 2.27 -8.65 -1.19
N GLY A 53 2.45 -9.35 -0.06
CA GLY A 53 3.76 -9.70 0.50
C GLY A 53 4.76 -10.35 -0.48
N LYS A 54 4.30 -11.16 -1.45
CA LYS A 54 5.18 -11.76 -2.48
C LYS A 54 5.72 -10.72 -3.48
N LEU A 55 4.90 -9.76 -3.91
CA LEU A 55 5.30 -8.71 -4.85
C LEU A 55 6.25 -7.72 -4.16
N LEU A 56 5.89 -7.31 -2.94
CA LEU A 56 6.71 -6.42 -2.14
C LEU A 56 8.09 -7.01 -1.85
N ARG A 57 8.14 -8.28 -1.42
CA ARG A 57 9.41 -8.97 -1.16
C ARG A 57 10.30 -9.01 -2.39
N LYS A 58 9.78 -9.43 -3.55
CA LYS A 58 10.53 -9.47 -4.82
C LYS A 58 11.04 -8.10 -5.22
N TYR A 59 10.21 -7.07 -5.08
CA TYR A 59 10.60 -5.70 -5.38
C TYR A 59 11.73 -5.23 -4.45
N LYS A 60 11.60 -5.46 -3.14
CA LYS A 60 12.63 -5.12 -2.15
C LYS A 60 13.95 -5.85 -2.42
N ASP A 61 13.91 -7.15 -2.73
CA ASP A 61 15.10 -7.94 -3.06
C ASP A 61 15.82 -7.38 -4.30
N ALA A 62 15.07 -7.04 -5.36
CA ALA A 62 15.62 -6.46 -6.58
C ALA A 62 16.22 -5.06 -6.35
N ASN A 63 15.66 -4.28 -5.43
CA ASN A 63 16.10 -2.91 -5.12
C ASN A 63 17.04 -2.83 -3.90
N LYS A 64 17.49 -3.98 -3.36
CA LYS A 64 18.35 -4.07 -2.17
C LYS A 64 17.80 -3.31 -0.96
N LEU A 65 16.48 -3.38 -0.75
CA LEU A 65 15.78 -2.75 0.37
C LEU A 65 15.65 -3.71 1.57
N PRO A 66 15.59 -3.20 2.81
CA PRO A 66 15.38 -4.03 3.99
C PRO A 66 13.99 -4.69 3.98
N GLN A 67 13.96 -5.98 4.31
CA GLN A 67 12.71 -6.77 4.34
C GLN A 67 11.88 -6.49 5.60
N ASP A 68 12.55 -6.31 6.74
CA ASP A 68 11.90 -6.01 8.02
C ASP A 68 12.12 -4.56 8.44
N ASN A 69 11.03 -3.80 8.55
CA ASN A 69 10.99 -2.57 9.34
C ASN A 69 10.79 -2.92 10.82
N ALA A 70 11.69 -3.73 11.37
CA ALA A 70 11.70 -4.11 12.78
C ALA A 70 12.15 -2.90 13.63
N GLY A 71 11.22 -2.00 13.98
CA GLY A 71 11.56 -0.96 14.95
C GLY A 71 10.59 0.19 15.17
N THR A 72 9.54 0.38 14.37
CA THR A 72 8.67 1.55 14.58
C THR A 72 7.21 1.15 14.68
N ARG A 73 6.75 1.08 15.94
CA ARG A 73 5.36 1.11 16.38
C ARG A 73 4.71 2.41 15.88
N PHE A 74 4.36 2.48 14.60
CA PHE A 74 3.39 3.44 14.10
C PHE A 74 2.07 2.71 13.93
N LYS A 75 1.08 3.08 14.76
CA LYS A 75 -0.29 2.61 14.60
C LYS A 75 -0.93 3.39 13.45
N PRO A 76 -1.36 2.75 12.37
CA PRO A 76 -2.09 3.44 11.32
C PRO A 76 -3.49 3.78 11.82
N THR A 77 -3.79 5.07 11.96
CA THR A 77 -5.18 5.53 11.92
C THR A 77 -5.53 5.63 10.44
N LYS A 78 -6.14 4.57 9.89
CA LYS A 78 -6.67 4.62 8.52
C LYS A 78 -7.68 5.76 8.44
N GLN A 79 -7.38 6.75 7.64
CA GLN A 79 -8.37 7.72 7.22
C GLN A 79 -7.97 8.21 5.84
N LYS A 80 -8.96 8.24 4.94
CA LYS A 80 -9.00 9.05 3.70
C LYS A 80 -8.50 8.38 2.41
N TYR A 81 -9.10 7.25 2.03
CA TYR A 81 -9.46 7.05 0.61
C TYR A 81 -10.96 7.21 0.36
N ARG A 82 -11.72 7.60 1.39
CA ARG A 82 -13.08 8.20 1.29
C ARG A 82 -13.01 9.63 0.70
N THR A 83 -12.38 9.77 -0.44
CA THR A 83 -12.59 10.90 -1.32
C THR A 83 -12.57 10.33 -2.73
N GLN A 84 -13.52 9.42 -2.96
CA GLN A 84 -14.04 9.17 -4.29
C GLN A 84 -14.29 10.54 -4.92
N LYS A 85 -13.67 10.71 -6.08
CA LYS A 85 -13.85 11.81 -7.02
C LYS A 85 -15.29 12.34 -6.94
N SER A 86 -15.44 13.63 -6.62
CA SER A 86 -16.69 14.34 -6.89
C SER A 86 -16.75 14.71 -8.37
#